data_AF-A0A7D7ZWX6-F1
#
_entry.id   AF-A0A7D7ZWX6-F1
#
_cell.length_a   1.000
_cell.length_b   1.000
_cell.length_c   1.000
_cell.angle_alpha   90.00
_cell.angle_beta   90.00
_cell.angle_gamma   90.00
#
_symmetry.space_group_name_H-M   'P 1'
#
loop_
_entity.id
_entity.type
_entity.pdbx_description
1 polymer ?
#
loop_
_entity_poly.entity_id
_entity_poly.type
_entity_poly.pdbx_seq_one_letter_code
_entity_poly.pdbx_strand_id
1 'polypeptide(L)'
;MSCLKLKYHQSTELKLVWNKKALTSKKSDLKARSYFLFGLLHKGYNNVINGTHHPYGYNGKEENEELGLNTLDYGARNYQADLGRWFGIDGMSEKYLSNSPYHYADNNPISNYDVDGNYFVNYRSLFTAMTFQRNSRQQIDKNNKSIEQLQGLIKDGNLSENAVSNLNGLIGGLQGANSELQGSIDEVSTLMGSSQGYNIEDAGAFASSGHTTYDFNSGVVNIKAPLGNGFGLLGHEIKHAYQFDQGITSLSDGTGISKSKLIGVDLADEWNAYKRQNAIEPGTSYDTYDELNNDANSPYANHPRTPQSVSQHARIQIYLKLKGTQKQKNKALNNLASKNKQAFRINGKTYDGKN
;
A
#
# COMPACT_ATOMS: atom_id res chain seq x y z
N MET A 1 7.96 -16.32 -54.49
CA MET A 1 8.62 -17.29 -53.59
C MET A 1 9.59 -16.51 -52.73
N SER A 2 9.16 -16.09 -51.52
CA SER A 2 9.56 -16.64 -50.20
C SER A 2 11.08 -16.47 -49.94
N CYS A 3 11.55 -15.82 -48.87
CA CYS A 3 11.19 -15.99 -47.47
C CYS A 3 11.60 -14.76 -46.62
N LEU A 4 10.70 -14.36 -45.72
CA LEU A 4 10.84 -13.37 -44.65
C LEU A 4 11.59 -14.02 -43.47
N LYS A 5 12.77 -13.51 -43.08
CA LYS A 5 13.43 -13.94 -41.82
C LYS A 5 13.01 -13.04 -40.67
N LEU A 6 12.00 -13.49 -39.91
CA LEU A 6 11.67 -12.99 -38.58
C LEU A 6 12.81 -13.32 -37.60
N LYS A 7 13.43 -12.31 -36.99
CA LYS A 7 14.20 -12.48 -35.75
C LYS A 7 13.30 -12.11 -34.57
N TYR A 8 12.76 -13.14 -33.93
CA TYR A 8 12.11 -13.05 -32.63
C TYR A 8 13.21 -12.80 -31.58
N HIS A 9 13.25 -11.63 -30.96
CA HIS A 9 14.04 -11.41 -29.74
C HIS A 9 13.07 -11.36 -28.57
N GLN A 10 12.88 -12.51 -27.91
CA GLN A 10 12.34 -12.55 -26.56
C GLN A 10 13.45 -12.11 -25.61
N SER A 11 13.33 -10.90 -25.07
CA SER A 11 13.93 -10.53 -23.80
C SER A 11 13.09 -9.40 -23.21
N THR A 12 12.09 -9.77 -22.43
CA THR A 12 11.40 -8.90 -21.48
C THR A 12 12.38 -8.52 -20.37
N GLU A 13 13.19 -7.48 -20.59
CA GLU A 13 13.82 -6.75 -19.48
C GLU A 13 12.87 -5.63 -19.05
N LEU A 14 12.19 -5.84 -17.93
CA LEU A 14 11.53 -4.79 -17.15
C LEU A 14 12.61 -3.90 -16.54
N LYS A 15 12.91 -2.77 -17.20
CA LYS A 15 13.70 -1.70 -16.60
C LYS A 15 12.83 -0.89 -15.64
N LEU A 16 12.87 -1.23 -14.36
CA LEU A 16 12.43 -0.33 -13.30
C LEU A 16 13.56 0.70 -13.04
N VAL A 17 13.32 1.96 -13.40
CA VAL A 17 14.16 3.10 -13.00
C VAL A 17 13.33 3.98 -12.08
N TRP A 18 13.70 4.05 -10.80
CA TRP A 18 13.20 5.04 -9.86
C TRP A 18 14.25 6.12 -9.65
N ASN A 19 14.04 7.32 -10.21
CA ASN A 19 14.57 8.55 -9.63
C ASN A 19 13.74 9.77 -10.08
N LYS A 20 13.21 10.53 -9.10
CA LYS A 20 12.35 11.70 -9.29
C LYS A 20 13.13 12.98 -9.70
N LYS A 21 14.39 12.86 -10.13
CA LYS A 21 15.25 13.98 -10.57
C LYS A 21 16.01 13.79 -11.89
N ALA A 22 15.71 12.78 -12.71
CA ALA A 22 16.56 12.45 -13.86
C ALA A 22 15.84 12.39 -15.22
N LEU A 23 14.89 13.30 -15.51
CA LEU A 23 14.32 13.43 -16.86
C LEU A 23 15.19 14.28 -17.83
N THR A 24 16.41 14.64 -17.44
CA THR A 24 17.40 15.29 -18.30
C THR A 24 18.83 14.73 -18.15
N SER A 25 18.98 13.47 -17.70
CA SER A 25 20.29 12.80 -17.77
C SER A 25 20.43 12.01 -19.06
N LYS A 26 21.54 12.23 -19.77
CA LYS A 26 21.96 11.42 -20.92
C LYS A 26 21.91 9.94 -20.57
N LYS A 27 21.65 9.11 -21.58
CA LYS A 27 21.56 7.64 -21.57
C LYS A 27 22.84 6.90 -21.08
N SER A 28 23.81 7.58 -20.47
CA SER A 28 25.18 7.10 -20.22
C SER A 28 25.46 6.57 -18.80
N ASP A 29 24.56 6.74 -17.83
CA ASP A 29 24.89 6.54 -16.40
C ASP A 29 24.11 5.36 -15.79
N LEU A 30 24.20 4.17 -16.38
CA LEU A 30 23.51 2.97 -15.88
C LEU A 30 24.53 1.87 -15.53
N LYS A 31 24.73 1.63 -14.23
CA LYS A 31 25.48 0.47 -13.72
C LYS A 31 24.60 -0.79 -13.79
N ALA A 32 24.93 -1.72 -14.69
CA ALA A 32 24.27 -3.01 -14.76
C ALA A 32 24.91 -4.00 -13.77
N ARG A 33 24.19 -4.33 -12.69
CA ARG A 33 24.61 -5.33 -11.69
C ARG A 33 23.78 -6.60 -11.86
N SER A 34 24.42 -7.76 -11.75
CA SER A 34 23.74 -9.06 -11.73
C SER A 34 23.93 -9.70 -10.35
N TYR A 35 22.87 -10.29 -9.81
CA TYR A 35 22.87 -10.89 -8.49
C TYR A 35 22.40 -12.34 -8.56
N PHE A 36 22.93 -13.17 -7.65
CA PHE A 36 22.36 -14.48 -7.35
C PHE A 36 20.98 -14.29 -6.69
N LEU A 37 20.19 -15.37 -6.57
CA LEU A 37 18.81 -15.32 -6.07
C LEU A 37 18.67 -14.59 -4.73
N PHE A 38 19.62 -14.78 -3.82
CA PHE A 38 19.67 -14.20 -2.48
C PHE A 38 20.51 -12.90 -2.40
N GLY A 39 20.74 -12.24 -3.54
CA GLY A 39 21.32 -10.90 -3.57
C GLY A 39 22.84 -10.82 -3.55
N LEU A 40 23.57 -11.95 -3.55
CA LEU A 40 25.03 -11.92 -3.71
C LEU A 40 25.39 -11.40 -5.10
N LEU A 41 26.21 -10.35 -5.18
CA LEU A 41 26.65 -9.75 -6.44
C LEU A 41 27.54 -10.71 -7.23
N HIS A 42 27.21 -10.94 -8.51
CA HIS A 42 28.07 -11.67 -9.43
C HIS A 42 29.36 -10.87 -9.68
N LYS A 43 30.52 -11.54 -9.61
CA LYS A 43 31.82 -10.96 -9.97
C LYS A 43 32.28 -11.50 -11.32
N GLY A 44 32.98 -10.69 -12.11
CA GLY A 44 33.67 -11.12 -13.33
C GLY A 44 33.10 -10.66 -14.67
N TYR A 45 31.98 -9.93 -14.68
CA TYR A 45 31.37 -9.37 -15.91
C TYR A 45 30.85 -7.95 -15.64
N ASN A 46 30.72 -7.11 -16.68
CA ASN A 46 30.40 -5.67 -16.58
C ASN A 46 31.45 -4.82 -15.81
N ASN A 47 32.75 -5.07 -16.04
CA ASN A 47 33.86 -4.37 -15.37
C ASN A 47 34.06 -2.91 -15.81
N VAL A 48 33.25 -2.41 -16.74
CA VAL A 48 33.30 -1.00 -17.17
C VAL A 48 32.42 -0.18 -16.23
N ILE A 49 33.05 0.51 -15.31
CA ILE A 49 32.39 1.41 -14.35
C ILE A 49 32.19 2.77 -15.04
N ASN A 50 31.00 3.00 -15.58
CA ASN A 50 30.56 4.34 -16.00
C ASN A 50 29.44 4.79 -15.06
N GLY A 51 29.81 5.49 -13.99
CA GLY A 51 28.86 6.08 -13.06
C GLY A 51 29.48 6.49 -11.71
N THR A 52 28.82 7.41 -11.02
CA THR A 52 29.17 7.80 -9.65
C THR A 52 28.84 6.66 -8.68
N HIS A 53 29.72 6.42 -7.70
CA HIS A 53 29.46 5.47 -6.63
C HIS A 53 28.17 5.87 -5.88
N HIS A 54 27.29 4.89 -5.65
CA HIS A 54 26.10 5.04 -4.81
C HIS A 54 26.01 3.81 -3.91
N PRO A 55 25.67 3.98 -2.62
CA PRO A 55 25.72 2.91 -1.63
C PRO A 55 24.46 2.04 -1.69
N TYR A 56 23.87 1.81 -2.86
CA TYR A 56 22.62 1.04 -2.98
C TYR A 56 22.80 -0.17 -3.90
N GLY A 57 22.34 -1.32 -3.43
CA GLY A 57 22.58 -2.63 -4.03
C GLY A 57 21.31 -3.41 -4.35
N TYR A 58 21.32 -4.69 -3.99
CA TYR A 58 20.18 -5.59 -4.13
C TYR A 58 18.96 -5.00 -3.42
N ASN A 59 17.79 -5.11 -4.04
CA ASN A 59 16.53 -4.62 -3.49
C ASN A 59 16.47 -3.11 -3.19
N GLY A 60 17.42 -2.33 -3.72
CA GLY A 60 17.53 -0.90 -3.44
C GLY A 60 17.95 -0.58 -2.00
N LYS A 61 18.49 -1.58 -1.27
CA LYS A 61 18.95 -1.44 0.11
C LYS A 61 20.37 -0.92 0.17
N GLU A 62 20.68 -0.24 1.27
CA GLU A 62 21.99 0.38 1.45
C GLU A 62 23.07 -0.69 1.68
N GLU A 63 24.15 -0.65 0.92
CA GLU A 63 25.32 -1.52 1.05
C GLU A 63 26.22 -0.95 2.15
N ASN A 64 26.36 -1.68 3.26
CA ASN A 64 27.27 -1.33 4.35
C ASN A 64 28.61 -2.06 4.18
N GLU A 65 29.66 -1.27 3.93
CA GLU A 65 31.04 -1.74 3.76
C GLU A 65 31.94 -1.42 4.98
N GLU A 66 31.45 -0.69 6.00
CA GLU A 66 32.27 -0.15 7.10
C GLU A 66 33.05 -1.24 7.86
N LEU A 67 32.44 -2.40 8.08
CA LEU A 67 33.03 -3.52 8.81
C LEU A 67 33.63 -4.59 7.88
N GLY A 68 33.63 -4.37 6.56
CA GLY A 68 34.05 -5.36 5.56
C GLY A 68 33.15 -6.60 5.47
N LEU A 69 31.98 -6.55 6.11
CA LEU A 69 31.00 -7.65 6.17
C LEU A 69 30.03 -7.67 4.97
N ASN A 70 30.04 -6.61 4.14
CA ASN A 70 29.20 -6.46 2.94
C ASN A 70 27.72 -6.76 3.20
N THR A 71 27.17 -6.18 4.26
CA THR A 71 25.76 -6.37 4.63
C THR A 71 24.87 -5.36 3.94
N LEU A 72 23.60 -5.70 3.73
CA LEU A 72 22.58 -4.75 3.29
C LEU A 72 21.77 -4.27 4.49
N ASP A 73 21.62 -2.96 4.64
CA ASP A 73 20.77 -2.37 5.68
C ASP A 73 19.30 -2.37 5.23
N TYR A 74 18.47 -3.14 5.91
CA TYR A 74 17.02 -3.18 5.69
C TYR A 74 16.26 -2.29 6.68
N GLY A 75 16.93 -1.67 7.66
CA GLY A 75 16.37 -0.83 8.70
C GLY A 75 16.36 -1.53 10.05
N ALA A 76 15.57 -2.59 10.19
CA ALA A 76 15.49 -3.36 11.44
C ALA A 76 16.65 -4.35 11.60
N ARG A 77 17.21 -4.83 10.49
CA ARG A 77 18.28 -5.83 10.47
C ARG A 77 19.24 -5.61 9.31
N ASN A 78 20.48 -6.05 9.53
CA ASN A 78 21.47 -6.21 8.48
C ASN A 78 21.32 -7.59 7.81
N TYR A 79 21.31 -7.62 6.49
CA TYR A 79 21.18 -8.83 5.67
C TYR A 79 22.54 -9.28 5.13
N GLN A 80 22.83 -10.57 5.23
CA GLN A 80 24.03 -11.20 4.68
C GLN A 80 23.68 -11.90 3.37
N ALA A 81 23.91 -11.22 2.25
CA ALA A 81 23.54 -11.69 0.91
C ALA A 81 24.39 -12.90 0.44
N ASP A 82 25.60 -13.04 0.95
CA ASP A 82 26.49 -14.18 0.72
C ASP A 82 25.98 -15.48 1.35
N LEU A 83 25.34 -15.39 2.52
CA LEU A 83 24.73 -16.51 3.24
C LEU A 83 23.23 -16.65 2.97
N GLY A 84 22.59 -15.63 2.41
CA GLY A 84 21.16 -15.60 2.14
C GLY A 84 20.28 -15.51 3.40
N ARG A 85 20.78 -14.91 4.48
CA ARG A 85 20.11 -14.88 5.79
C ARG A 85 20.33 -13.57 6.54
N TRP A 86 19.56 -13.36 7.60
CA TRP A 86 19.78 -12.22 8.49
C TRP A 86 21.04 -12.37 9.33
N PHE A 87 21.68 -11.24 9.63
CA PHE A 87 22.81 -11.18 10.56
C PHE A 87 22.38 -11.48 12.00
N GLY A 88 21.18 -11.04 12.39
CA GLY A 88 20.58 -11.27 13.70
C GLY A 88 19.25 -12.02 13.63
N ILE A 89 18.76 -12.45 14.80
CA ILE A 89 17.45 -13.08 14.97
C ILE A 89 16.34 -12.11 14.53
N ASP A 90 15.34 -12.63 13.83
CA ASP A 90 14.12 -11.92 13.48
C ASP A 90 13.36 -11.45 14.71
N GLY A 91 13.11 -10.14 14.83
CA GLY A 91 12.27 -9.58 15.88
C GLY A 91 10.82 -10.09 15.82
N MET A 92 10.38 -10.59 14.66
CA MET A 92 9.10 -11.23 14.42
C MET A 92 9.22 -12.75 14.23
N SER A 93 10.30 -13.40 14.70
CA SER A 93 10.48 -14.86 14.55
C SER A 93 9.30 -15.68 15.09
N GLU A 94 8.62 -15.18 16.13
CA GLU A 94 7.45 -15.82 16.73
C GLU A 94 6.23 -15.86 15.79
N LYS A 95 6.21 -15.02 14.75
CA LYS A 95 5.18 -15.06 13.70
C LYS A 95 5.46 -16.14 12.64
N TYR A 96 6.71 -16.55 12.50
CA TYR A 96 7.18 -17.47 11.47
C TYR A 96 7.71 -18.78 12.08
N LEU A 97 6.88 -19.44 12.90
CA LEU A 97 7.29 -20.62 13.69
C LEU A 97 7.77 -21.81 12.85
N SER A 98 7.37 -21.90 11.59
CA SER A 98 7.83 -22.93 10.64
C SER A 98 9.23 -22.65 10.07
N ASN A 99 9.77 -21.44 10.29
CA ASN A 99 10.99 -20.98 9.66
C ASN A 99 12.11 -20.81 10.69
N SER A 100 13.35 -20.86 10.20
CA SER A 100 14.51 -20.46 11.00
C SER A 100 14.38 -18.99 11.40
N PRO A 101 14.72 -18.58 12.64
CA PRO A 101 14.73 -17.16 13.04
C PRO A 101 15.67 -16.26 12.23
N TYR A 102 16.44 -16.82 11.29
CA TYR A 102 17.34 -16.10 10.38
C TYR A 102 16.86 -16.12 8.92
N HIS A 103 15.68 -16.67 8.63
CA HIS A 103 15.19 -16.83 7.26
C HIS A 103 15.00 -15.47 6.56
N TYR A 104 15.35 -15.39 5.28
CA TYR A 104 15.06 -14.21 4.46
C TYR A 104 13.89 -14.48 3.52
N ALA A 105 12.89 -13.60 3.54
CA ALA A 105 11.79 -13.59 2.57
C ALA A 105 11.11 -14.97 2.38
N ASP A 106 10.85 -15.67 3.50
CA ASP A 106 10.30 -17.04 3.52
C ASP A 106 11.09 -18.08 2.71
N ASN A 107 12.42 -17.90 2.61
CA ASN A 107 13.30 -18.67 1.73
C ASN A 107 12.91 -18.62 0.24
N ASN A 108 12.10 -17.64 -0.17
CA ASN A 108 11.66 -17.43 -1.55
C ASN A 108 11.93 -15.97 -2.00
N PRO A 109 13.20 -15.56 -2.13
CA PRO A 109 13.59 -14.20 -2.49
C PRO A 109 13.26 -13.81 -3.94
N ILE A 110 12.76 -14.76 -4.75
CA ILE A 110 12.26 -14.50 -6.10
C ILE A 110 10.85 -13.93 -6.04
N SER A 111 10.00 -14.50 -5.18
CA SER A 111 8.59 -14.10 -5.07
C SER A 111 8.37 -13.04 -4.01
N ASN A 112 9.23 -13.01 -2.98
CA ASN A 112 9.05 -12.20 -1.79
C ASN A 112 10.17 -11.16 -1.63
N TYR A 113 9.79 -10.02 -1.08
CA TYR A 113 10.64 -8.87 -0.76
C TYR A 113 10.46 -8.54 0.72
N ASP A 114 11.54 -8.54 1.49
CA ASP A 114 11.50 -8.07 2.87
C ASP A 114 11.58 -6.54 2.92
N VAL A 115 10.58 -5.91 3.54
CA VAL A 115 10.36 -4.46 3.41
C VAL A 115 11.29 -3.67 4.32
N ASP A 116 11.39 -4.05 5.57
CA ASP A 116 12.12 -3.31 6.63
C ASP A 116 13.05 -4.22 7.45
N GLY A 117 13.14 -5.49 7.09
CA GLY A 117 13.81 -6.48 7.90
C GLY A 117 12.93 -6.99 9.05
N ASN A 118 11.60 -6.92 9.01
CA ASN A 118 10.73 -7.62 9.97
C ASN A 118 9.61 -8.40 9.29
N TYR A 119 9.18 -7.97 8.11
CA TYR A 119 8.14 -8.64 7.36
C TYR A 119 8.43 -8.58 5.86
N PHE A 120 7.94 -9.59 5.16
CA PHE A 120 8.03 -9.67 3.71
C PHE A 120 6.66 -9.57 3.06
N VAL A 121 6.66 -9.05 1.84
CA VAL A 121 5.51 -8.96 0.95
C VAL A 121 5.85 -9.61 -0.38
N ASN A 122 4.83 -10.00 -1.15
CA ASN A 122 5.08 -10.50 -2.49
C ASN A 122 5.47 -9.35 -3.44
N TYR A 123 6.42 -9.56 -4.35
CA TYR A 123 6.79 -8.56 -5.36
C TYR A 123 5.61 -8.12 -6.24
N ARG A 124 4.64 -9.01 -6.47
CA ARG A 124 3.40 -8.68 -7.19
C ARG A 124 2.61 -7.59 -6.47
N SER A 125 2.62 -7.56 -5.14
CA SER A 125 1.94 -6.54 -4.35
C SER A 125 2.65 -5.19 -4.49
N LEU A 126 3.98 -5.18 -4.39
CA LEU A 126 4.78 -3.97 -4.63
C LEU A 126 4.57 -3.44 -6.06
N PHE A 127 4.61 -4.32 -7.06
CA PHE A 127 4.36 -3.94 -8.46
C PHE A 127 2.94 -3.38 -8.67
N THR A 128 1.94 -3.99 -8.04
CA THR A 128 0.55 -3.52 -8.08
C THR A 128 0.42 -2.14 -7.44
N ALA A 129 0.99 -1.92 -6.26
CA ALA A 129 0.98 -0.63 -5.58
C ALA A 129 1.65 0.48 -6.42
N MET A 130 2.81 0.19 -7.02
CA MET A 130 3.51 1.14 -7.90
C MET A 130 2.70 1.43 -9.18
N THR A 131 2.04 0.41 -9.75
CA THR A 131 1.17 0.57 -10.92
C THR A 131 -0.05 1.42 -10.59
N PHE A 132 -0.67 1.18 -9.45
CA PHE A 132 -1.78 1.98 -8.91
C PHE A 132 -1.36 3.45 -8.79
N GLN A 133 -0.26 3.75 -8.09
CA GLN A 133 0.23 5.12 -7.93
C GLN A 133 0.54 5.79 -9.29
N ARG A 134 1.16 5.04 -10.22
CA ARG A 134 1.45 5.55 -11.56
C ARG A 134 0.17 5.91 -12.32
N ASN A 135 -0.85 5.05 -12.26
CA ASN A 135 -2.12 5.28 -12.93
C ASN A 135 -2.87 6.48 -12.32
N SER A 136 -2.85 6.61 -10.99
CA SER A 136 -3.41 7.77 -10.29
C SER A 136 -2.72 9.07 -10.73
N ARG A 137 -1.38 9.10 -10.83
CA ARG A 137 -0.64 10.26 -11.34
C ARG A 137 -1.00 10.59 -12.79
N GLN A 138 -1.10 9.58 -13.65
CA GLN A 138 -1.50 9.78 -15.04
C GLN A 138 -2.92 10.35 -15.15
N GLN A 139 -3.83 9.95 -14.26
CA GLN A 139 -5.17 10.50 -14.23
C GLN A 139 -5.18 11.96 -13.76
N ILE A 140 -4.38 12.30 -12.73
CA ILE A 140 -4.19 13.70 -12.29
C ILE A 140 -3.69 14.57 -13.45
N ASP A 141 -2.69 14.10 -14.20
CA ASP A 141 -2.15 14.85 -15.34
C ASP A 141 -3.19 15.07 -16.45
N LYS A 142 -4.07 14.09 -16.70
CA LYS A 142 -5.19 14.24 -17.65
C LYS A 142 -6.19 15.27 -17.15
N ASN A 143 -6.59 15.18 -15.88
CA ASN A 143 -7.54 16.10 -15.26
C ASN A 143 -7.00 17.54 -15.28
N ASN A 144 -5.70 17.74 -14.98
CA ASN A 144 -5.06 19.05 -15.04
C ASN A 144 -5.10 19.65 -16.45
N LYS A 145 -4.84 18.86 -17.50
CA LYS A 145 -4.99 19.31 -18.89
C LYS A 145 -6.42 19.74 -19.22
N SER A 146 -7.41 18.97 -18.77
CA SER A 146 -8.81 19.34 -18.94
C SER A 146 -9.15 20.64 -18.19
N ILE A 147 -8.67 20.80 -16.95
CA ILE A 147 -8.84 22.03 -16.17
C ILE A 147 -8.25 23.24 -16.91
N GLU A 148 -7.02 23.13 -17.43
CA GLU A 148 -6.37 24.21 -18.19
C GLU A 148 -7.19 24.60 -19.43
N GLN A 149 -7.74 23.62 -20.16
CA GLN A 149 -8.62 23.88 -21.31
C GLN A 149 -9.90 24.61 -20.91
N LEU A 150 -10.58 24.15 -19.85
CA LEU A 150 -11.81 24.77 -19.36
C LEU A 150 -11.56 26.19 -18.85
N GLN A 151 -10.45 26.43 -18.16
CA GLN A 151 -10.01 27.75 -17.72
C GLN A 151 -9.70 28.68 -18.90
N GLY A 152 -9.11 28.15 -19.98
CA GLY A 152 -8.91 28.88 -21.23
C GLY A 152 -10.23 29.38 -21.83
N LEU A 153 -11.24 28.51 -21.94
CA LEU A 153 -12.56 28.87 -22.45
C LEU A 153 -13.25 29.97 -21.62
N ILE A 154 -13.11 29.93 -20.29
CA ILE A 154 -13.64 30.96 -19.40
C ILE A 154 -12.92 32.30 -19.65
N LYS A 155 -11.59 32.26 -19.83
CA LYS A 155 -10.76 33.45 -20.03
C LYS A 155 -11.05 34.16 -21.36
N ASP A 156 -11.45 33.42 -22.39
CA ASP A 156 -11.80 33.98 -23.70
C ASP A 156 -13.01 34.94 -23.64
N GLY A 157 -13.81 34.90 -22.56
CA GLY A 157 -14.85 35.90 -22.27
C GLY A 157 -16.10 35.83 -23.16
N ASN A 158 -16.15 34.92 -24.13
CA ASN A 158 -17.26 34.77 -25.09
C ASN A 158 -18.39 33.85 -24.60
N LEU A 159 -18.50 33.63 -23.30
CA LEU A 159 -19.45 32.69 -22.69
C LEU A 159 -20.48 33.43 -21.84
N SER A 160 -21.70 32.89 -21.76
CA SER A 160 -22.71 33.37 -20.82
C SER A 160 -22.32 33.03 -19.38
N GLU A 161 -22.86 33.79 -18.42
CA GLU A 161 -22.63 33.53 -16.98
C GLU A 161 -22.99 32.10 -16.57
N ASN A 162 -24.09 31.55 -17.12
CA ASN A 162 -24.49 30.17 -16.88
C ASN A 162 -23.47 29.15 -17.40
N ALA A 163 -22.90 29.40 -18.59
CA ALA A 163 -21.85 28.54 -19.14
C ALA A 163 -20.60 28.58 -18.28
N VAL A 164 -20.18 29.77 -17.82
CA VAL A 164 -19.05 29.94 -16.90
C VAL A 164 -19.29 29.21 -15.58
N SER A 165 -20.49 29.31 -15.00
CA SER A 165 -20.86 28.59 -13.78
C SER A 165 -20.75 27.07 -13.95
N ASN A 166 -21.24 26.53 -15.06
CA ASN A 166 -21.15 25.10 -15.36
C ASN A 166 -19.68 24.64 -15.52
N LEU A 167 -18.86 25.41 -16.24
CA LEU A 167 -17.44 25.11 -16.40
C LEU A 167 -16.68 25.16 -15.07
N ASN A 168 -16.99 26.13 -14.20
CA ASN A 168 -16.41 26.19 -12.85
C ASN A 168 -16.81 24.98 -12.00
N GLY A 169 -18.05 24.49 -12.12
CA GLY A 169 -18.49 23.25 -11.47
C GLY A 169 -17.68 22.03 -11.95
N LEU A 170 -17.45 21.90 -13.26
CA LEU A 170 -16.61 20.83 -13.83
C LEU A 170 -15.15 20.93 -13.34
N ILE A 171 -14.58 22.14 -13.32
CA ILE A 171 -13.23 22.37 -12.78
C ILE A 171 -13.17 21.95 -11.31
N GLY A 172 -14.14 22.34 -10.49
CA GLY A 172 -14.22 21.95 -9.08
C GLY A 172 -14.32 20.44 -8.89
N GLY A 173 -15.11 19.75 -9.71
CA GLY A 173 -15.20 18.28 -9.71
C GLY A 173 -13.86 17.61 -10.04
N LEU A 174 -13.17 18.08 -11.09
CA LEU A 174 -11.85 17.56 -11.47
C LEU A 174 -10.78 17.83 -10.41
N GLN A 175 -10.80 19.00 -9.77
CA GLN A 175 -9.90 19.34 -8.65
C GLN A 175 -10.17 18.47 -7.41
N GLY A 176 -11.44 18.20 -7.12
CA GLY A 176 -11.84 17.25 -6.07
C GLY A 176 -11.32 15.85 -6.33
N ALA A 177 -11.50 15.34 -7.57
CA ALA A 177 -10.97 14.04 -7.98
C ALA A 177 -9.44 13.98 -7.88
N ASN A 178 -8.74 15.04 -8.29
CA ASN A 178 -7.28 15.12 -8.16
C ASN A 178 -6.81 15.06 -6.71
N SER A 179 -7.55 15.70 -5.79
CA SER A 179 -7.23 15.67 -4.37
C SER A 179 -7.36 14.25 -3.80
N GLU A 180 -8.40 13.51 -4.21
CA GLU A 180 -8.59 12.11 -3.79
C GLU A 180 -7.54 11.17 -4.38
N LEU A 181 -7.18 11.35 -5.66
CA LEU A 181 -6.11 10.58 -6.32
C LEU A 181 -4.74 10.86 -5.68
N GLN A 182 -4.46 12.10 -5.29
CA GLN A 182 -3.23 12.44 -4.59
C GLN A 182 -3.23 11.83 -3.19
N GLY A 183 -4.37 11.87 -2.48
CA GLY A 183 -4.54 11.15 -1.22
C GLY A 183 -4.27 9.66 -1.34
N SER A 184 -4.72 9.00 -2.41
CA SER A 184 -4.46 7.56 -2.61
C SER A 184 -2.98 7.23 -2.79
N ILE A 185 -2.26 8.12 -3.47
CA ILE A 185 -0.81 8.00 -3.66
C ILE A 185 -0.10 8.09 -2.31
N ASP A 186 -0.46 9.08 -1.49
CA ASP A 186 0.19 9.35 -0.22
C ASP A 186 -0.14 8.27 0.82
N GLU A 187 -1.36 7.75 0.80
CA GLU A 187 -1.77 6.59 1.60
C GLU A 187 -0.94 5.34 1.26
N VAL A 188 -0.79 5.00 -0.04
CA VAL A 188 0.09 3.89 -0.45
C VAL A 188 1.52 4.10 0.03
N SER A 189 2.07 5.32 -0.10
CA SER A 189 3.41 5.62 0.41
C SER A 189 3.52 5.47 1.93
N THR A 190 2.46 5.80 2.67
CA THR A 190 2.41 5.60 4.13
C THR A 190 2.40 4.11 4.46
N LEU A 191 1.55 3.32 3.79
CA LEU A 191 1.48 1.87 3.99
C LEU A 191 2.81 1.17 3.67
N MET A 192 3.48 1.58 2.59
CA MET A 192 4.80 1.05 2.22
C MET A 192 5.91 1.41 3.22
N GLY A 193 5.76 2.51 3.96
CA GLY A 193 6.69 2.94 5.00
C GLY A 193 6.30 2.49 6.41
N SER A 194 5.21 1.75 6.56
CA SER A 194 4.70 1.33 7.86
C SER A 194 5.48 0.14 8.43
N SER A 195 5.54 0.06 9.76
CA SER A 195 5.99 -1.11 10.51
C SER A 195 5.00 -2.29 10.44
N GLN A 196 3.81 -2.06 9.89
CA GLN A 196 2.83 -3.09 9.60
C GLN A 196 3.01 -3.61 8.18
N GLY A 197 2.92 -4.93 8.01
CA GLY A 197 2.91 -5.54 6.69
C GLY A 197 1.56 -5.42 5.98
N TYR A 198 1.62 -5.09 4.69
CA TYR A 198 0.47 -4.99 3.79
C TYR A 198 0.73 -5.81 2.51
N ASN A 199 -0.19 -6.71 2.20
CA ASN A 199 -0.19 -7.51 1.00
C ASN A 199 -1.33 -7.06 0.09
N ILE A 200 -1.10 -7.06 -1.22
CA ILE A 200 -2.15 -6.81 -2.21
C ILE A 200 -2.36 -8.11 -2.99
N GLU A 201 -3.60 -8.58 -2.96
CA GLU A 201 -4.04 -9.81 -3.60
C GLU A 201 -5.10 -9.54 -4.65
N ASP A 202 -5.07 -10.35 -5.70
CA ASP A 202 -6.09 -10.31 -6.73
C ASP A 202 -7.26 -11.20 -6.34
N ALA A 203 -8.45 -10.61 -6.30
CA ALA A 203 -9.69 -11.32 -6.08
C ALA A 203 -10.12 -12.17 -7.30
N GLY A 204 -9.44 -11.99 -8.43
CA GLY A 204 -9.75 -12.62 -9.71
C GLY A 204 -10.60 -11.70 -10.59
N ALA A 205 -10.49 -11.89 -11.91
CA ALA A 205 -11.10 -11.01 -12.92
C ALA A 205 -12.64 -10.96 -12.90
N PHE A 206 -13.32 -11.86 -12.18
CA PHE A 206 -14.78 -11.90 -12.08
C PHE A 206 -15.30 -11.56 -10.69
N ALA A 207 -14.42 -11.21 -9.74
CA ALA A 207 -14.87 -10.75 -8.43
C ALA A 207 -15.51 -9.36 -8.55
N SER A 208 -16.67 -9.20 -7.89
CA SER A 208 -17.43 -7.95 -7.85
C SER A 208 -17.25 -7.18 -6.54
N SER A 209 -16.40 -7.66 -5.62
CA SER A 209 -16.14 -7.04 -4.33
C SER A 209 -14.66 -7.10 -3.95
N GLY A 210 -14.24 -6.09 -3.20
CA GLY A 210 -12.98 -6.08 -2.47
C GLY A 210 -13.18 -6.42 -0.99
N HIS A 211 -12.07 -6.69 -0.29
CA HIS A 211 -12.04 -6.71 1.16
C HIS A 211 -10.63 -6.49 1.68
N THR A 212 -10.55 -5.78 2.80
CA THR A 212 -9.34 -5.60 3.59
C THR A 212 -9.47 -6.39 4.88
N THR A 213 -8.56 -7.33 5.11
CA THR A 213 -8.59 -8.23 6.27
C THR A 213 -7.23 -8.31 6.95
N TYR A 214 -7.21 -8.76 8.21
CA TYR A 214 -5.99 -9.03 8.95
C TYR A 214 -5.80 -10.55 9.08
N ASP A 215 -4.65 -11.06 8.64
CA ASP A 215 -4.29 -12.45 8.87
C ASP A 215 -3.60 -12.60 10.23
N PHE A 216 -4.29 -13.20 11.20
CA PHE A 216 -3.75 -13.44 12.53
C PHE A 216 -2.60 -14.44 12.56
N ASN A 217 -2.37 -15.23 11.50
CA ASN A 217 -1.24 -16.15 11.42
C ASN A 217 0.04 -15.39 11.07
N SER A 218 0.06 -14.70 9.94
CA SER A 218 1.24 -13.95 9.47
C SER A 218 1.39 -12.57 10.12
N GLY A 219 0.30 -12.00 10.65
CA GLY A 219 0.26 -10.63 11.16
C GLY A 219 0.29 -9.57 10.06
N VAL A 220 -0.10 -9.92 8.84
CA VAL A 220 -0.13 -9.05 7.65
C VAL A 220 -1.58 -8.65 7.33
N VAL A 221 -1.76 -7.42 6.84
CA VAL A 221 -3.04 -6.93 6.31
C VAL A 221 -3.13 -7.32 4.83
N ASN A 222 -4.20 -8.02 4.44
CA ASN A 222 -4.45 -8.40 3.06
C ASN A 222 -5.48 -7.45 2.45
N ILE A 223 -5.08 -6.78 1.38
CA ILE A 223 -5.90 -5.87 0.56
C ILE A 223 -6.28 -6.64 -0.70
N LYS A 224 -7.51 -7.12 -0.78
CA LYS A 224 -7.96 -7.97 -1.88
C LYS A 224 -8.96 -7.24 -2.75
N ALA A 225 -8.67 -7.14 -4.05
CA ALA A 225 -9.54 -6.48 -5.02
C ALA A 225 -9.39 -7.13 -6.41
N PRO A 226 -10.40 -7.05 -7.30
CA PRO A 226 -10.27 -7.51 -8.68
C PRO A 226 -9.31 -6.58 -9.45
N LEU A 227 -8.11 -7.06 -9.77
CA LEU A 227 -7.08 -6.21 -10.40
C LEU A 227 -7.18 -6.15 -11.93
N GLY A 228 -8.03 -6.98 -12.53
CA GLY A 228 -8.19 -7.09 -13.99
C GLY A 228 -9.13 -6.07 -14.62
N ASN A 229 -10.04 -5.47 -13.85
CA ASN A 229 -11.15 -4.64 -14.37
C ASN A 229 -11.05 -3.16 -13.97
N GLY A 230 -9.94 -2.76 -13.34
CA GLY A 230 -9.84 -1.43 -12.75
C GLY A 230 -9.07 -1.42 -11.44
N PHE A 231 -8.83 -0.21 -10.95
CA PHE A 231 -8.20 0.08 -9.68
C PHE A 231 -9.15 0.78 -8.69
N GLY A 232 -10.42 1.02 -9.05
CA GLY A 232 -11.40 1.69 -8.19
C GLY A 232 -11.59 0.95 -6.87
N LEU A 233 -11.95 -0.35 -6.94
CA LEU A 233 -12.07 -1.21 -5.76
C LEU A 233 -10.74 -1.39 -5.01
N LEU A 234 -9.60 -1.40 -5.72
CA LEU A 234 -8.31 -1.43 -5.02
C LEU A 234 -8.11 -0.15 -4.20
N GLY A 235 -8.44 1.01 -4.75
CA GLY A 235 -8.38 2.29 -4.04
C GLY A 235 -9.32 2.34 -2.83
N HIS A 236 -10.51 1.74 -2.94
CA HIS A 236 -11.45 1.55 -1.84
C HIS A 236 -10.79 0.75 -0.69
N GLU A 237 -10.23 -0.43 -1.00
CA GLU A 237 -9.63 -1.30 0.01
C GLU A 237 -8.34 -0.70 0.61
N ILE A 238 -7.53 0.00 -0.19
CA ILE A 238 -6.38 0.76 0.32
C ILE A 238 -6.81 1.79 1.37
N LYS A 239 -7.99 2.42 1.21
CA LYS A 239 -8.50 3.39 2.19
C LYS A 239 -8.71 2.75 3.55
N HIS A 240 -9.27 1.54 3.59
CA HIS A 240 -9.45 0.77 4.83
C HIS A 240 -8.12 0.31 5.43
N ALA A 241 -7.17 -0.12 4.60
CA ALA A 241 -5.83 -0.48 5.07
C ALA A 241 -5.12 0.72 5.70
N TYR A 242 -5.27 1.91 5.10
CA TYR A 242 -4.75 3.16 5.65
C TYR A 242 -5.47 3.55 6.96
N GLN A 243 -6.79 3.48 7.02
CA GLN A 243 -7.54 3.72 8.26
C GLN A 243 -7.08 2.80 9.40
N PHE A 244 -6.82 1.53 9.10
CA PHE A 244 -6.22 0.59 10.06
C PHE A 244 -4.83 1.04 10.48
N ASP A 245 -3.95 1.39 9.52
CA ASP A 245 -2.58 1.85 9.81
C ASP A 245 -2.56 3.02 10.79
N GLN A 246 -3.46 3.98 10.57
CA GLN A 246 -3.62 5.20 11.36
C GLN A 246 -4.35 4.98 12.69
N GLY A 247 -4.81 3.76 12.99
CA GLY A 247 -5.57 3.46 14.22
C GLY A 247 -6.96 4.08 14.24
N ILE A 248 -7.56 4.30 13.07
CA ILE A 248 -8.95 4.74 12.92
C ILE A 248 -9.86 3.51 13.06
N THR A 249 -9.62 2.45 12.31
CA THR A 249 -10.45 1.24 12.30
C THR A 249 -9.68 0.00 12.76
N SER A 250 -10.41 -1.01 13.24
CA SER A 250 -9.90 -2.37 13.42
C SER A 250 -10.20 -3.24 12.19
N LEU A 251 -9.50 -4.37 12.10
CA LEU A 251 -9.70 -5.38 11.06
C LEU A 251 -9.93 -6.76 11.68
N SER A 252 -10.69 -7.62 11.01
CA SER A 252 -10.80 -9.05 11.32
C SER A 252 -10.21 -9.89 10.18
N ASP A 253 -10.24 -11.22 10.33
CA ASP A 253 -9.87 -12.16 9.26
C ASP A 253 -10.94 -12.32 8.17
N GLY A 254 -12.03 -11.54 8.24
CA GLY A 254 -13.18 -11.65 7.35
C GLY A 254 -14.19 -12.72 7.76
N THR A 255 -14.01 -13.39 8.90
CA THR A 255 -14.89 -14.46 9.38
C THR A 255 -15.52 -14.15 10.74
N GLY A 256 -16.77 -14.56 10.94
CA GLY A 256 -17.44 -14.55 12.25
C GLY A 256 -17.76 -13.18 12.86
N ILE A 257 -17.34 -12.06 12.25
CA ILE A 257 -17.58 -10.70 12.73
C ILE A 257 -18.04 -9.82 11.58
N SER A 258 -19.24 -9.26 11.71
CA SER A 258 -19.74 -8.26 10.76
C SER A 258 -18.93 -6.96 10.88
N LYS A 259 -18.66 -6.30 9.74
CA LYS A 259 -17.94 -5.02 9.67
C LYS A 259 -18.49 -3.97 10.65
N SER A 260 -19.80 -3.88 10.83
CA SER A 260 -20.43 -2.92 11.76
C SER A 260 -20.13 -3.15 13.24
N LYS A 261 -19.54 -4.31 13.60
CA LYS A 261 -19.10 -4.64 14.95
C LYS A 261 -17.60 -4.48 15.15
N LEU A 262 -16.87 -4.05 14.11
CA LEU A 262 -15.46 -3.72 14.21
C LEU A 262 -15.28 -2.43 15.03
N ILE A 263 -14.21 -2.39 15.81
CA ILE A 263 -13.85 -1.24 16.63
C ILE A 263 -13.48 -0.07 15.73
N GLY A 264 -14.13 1.06 15.93
CA GLY A 264 -13.79 2.30 15.23
C GLY A 264 -14.35 2.41 13.81
N VAL A 265 -15.05 1.39 13.32
CA VAL A 265 -15.69 1.42 11.99
C VAL A 265 -17.04 2.13 12.07
N ASP A 266 -17.22 3.12 11.21
CA ASP A 266 -18.47 3.84 11.02
C ASP A 266 -18.85 3.99 9.53
N LEU A 267 -20.00 4.62 9.25
CA LEU A 267 -20.44 4.81 7.87
C LEU A 267 -19.54 5.77 7.08
N ALA A 268 -18.96 6.77 7.73
CA ALA A 268 -18.08 7.72 7.06
C ALA A 268 -16.83 7.03 6.52
N ASP A 269 -16.36 5.96 7.17
CA ASP A 269 -15.25 5.16 6.67
C ASP A 269 -15.54 4.52 5.30
N GLU A 270 -16.72 3.91 5.14
CA GLU A 270 -17.15 3.27 3.88
C GLU A 270 -17.48 4.33 2.82
N TRP A 271 -18.10 5.46 3.21
CA TRP A 271 -18.30 6.59 2.30
C TRP A 271 -16.97 7.14 1.77
N ASN A 272 -15.97 7.33 2.64
CA ASN A 272 -14.65 7.81 2.25
C ASN A 272 -13.97 6.85 1.25
N ALA A 273 -14.17 5.53 1.42
CA ALA A 273 -13.66 4.52 0.50
C ALA A 273 -14.40 4.53 -0.86
N TYR A 274 -15.72 4.75 -0.87
CA TYR A 274 -16.47 4.94 -2.12
C TYR A 274 -16.15 6.24 -2.84
N LYS A 275 -15.99 7.34 -2.11
CA LYS A 275 -15.53 8.61 -2.67
C LYS A 275 -14.19 8.44 -3.38
N ARG A 276 -13.27 7.66 -2.78
CA ARG A 276 -12.01 7.29 -3.41
C ARG A 276 -12.22 6.47 -4.68
N GLN A 277 -13.06 5.44 -4.61
CA GLN A 277 -13.37 4.60 -5.77
C GLN A 277 -13.92 5.43 -6.93
N ASN A 278 -14.88 6.32 -6.69
CA ASN A 278 -15.47 7.18 -7.70
C ASN A 278 -14.47 8.19 -8.29
N ALA A 279 -13.48 8.64 -7.53
CA ALA A 279 -12.39 9.48 -8.06
C ALA A 279 -11.45 8.73 -9.02
N ILE A 280 -11.33 7.41 -8.87
CA ILE A 280 -10.51 6.54 -9.73
C ILE A 280 -11.32 6.03 -10.93
N GLU A 281 -12.55 5.59 -10.67
CA GLU A 281 -13.51 5.01 -11.60
C GLU A 281 -14.89 5.63 -11.38
N PRO A 282 -15.18 6.76 -12.05
CA PRO A 282 -16.45 7.46 -11.92
C PRO A 282 -17.66 6.58 -12.29
N GLY A 283 -18.77 6.75 -11.57
CA GLY A 283 -20.05 6.10 -11.86
C GLY A 283 -20.18 4.67 -11.33
N THR A 284 -19.34 4.28 -10.37
CA THR A 284 -19.32 2.90 -9.84
C THR A 284 -20.02 2.76 -8.48
N SER A 285 -20.36 3.84 -7.76
CA SER A 285 -20.87 3.80 -6.37
C SER A 285 -21.55 5.10 -5.92
N TYR A 286 -21.93 5.20 -4.64
CA TYR A 286 -22.53 6.39 -3.99
C TYR A 286 -21.66 7.65 -4.15
N ASP A 287 -22.25 8.73 -4.65
CA ASP A 287 -21.55 10.00 -4.92
C ASP A 287 -21.51 10.89 -3.66
N THR A 288 -22.51 10.77 -2.78
CA THR A 288 -22.60 11.57 -1.54
C THR A 288 -22.78 10.73 -0.29
N TYR A 289 -22.46 11.31 0.87
CA TYR A 289 -22.68 10.67 2.16
C TYR A 289 -24.17 10.45 2.40
N ASP A 290 -25.00 11.41 2.02
CA ASP A 290 -26.45 11.34 2.22
C ASP A 290 -27.08 10.22 1.38
N GLU A 291 -26.62 10.00 0.14
CA GLU A 291 -27.05 8.86 -0.67
C GLU A 291 -26.78 7.53 0.03
N LEU A 292 -25.55 7.33 0.54
CA LEU A 292 -25.20 6.11 1.26
C LEU A 292 -25.94 5.98 2.61
N ASN A 293 -26.09 7.09 3.34
CA ASN A 293 -26.71 7.11 4.66
C ASN A 293 -28.21 6.80 4.61
N ASN A 294 -28.88 7.26 3.55
CA ASN A 294 -30.32 7.10 3.37
C ASN A 294 -30.71 5.82 2.61
N ASP A 295 -29.75 5.07 2.06
CA ASP A 295 -30.03 3.77 1.45
C ASP A 295 -30.24 2.69 2.52
N ALA A 296 -31.52 2.37 2.78
CA ALA A 296 -31.92 1.34 3.72
C ALA A 296 -31.52 -0.09 3.29
N ASN A 297 -31.26 -0.31 2.00
CA ASN A 297 -30.84 -1.61 1.45
C ASN A 297 -29.32 -1.75 1.36
N SER A 298 -28.59 -0.68 1.69
CA SER A 298 -27.13 -0.70 1.71
C SER A 298 -26.61 -1.78 2.67
N PRO A 299 -25.55 -2.52 2.30
CA PRO A 299 -24.90 -3.45 3.24
C PRO A 299 -24.34 -2.74 4.48
N TYR A 300 -24.28 -1.40 4.46
CA TYR A 300 -23.79 -0.55 5.54
C TYR A 300 -24.90 0.10 6.38
N ALA A 301 -26.17 -0.27 6.16
CA ALA A 301 -27.32 0.27 6.90
C ALA A 301 -27.15 0.16 8.43
N ASN A 302 -26.49 -0.91 8.91
CA ASN A 302 -26.24 -1.16 10.32
C ASN A 302 -24.96 -0.53 10.90
N HIS A 303 -24.22 0.26 10.13
CA HIS A 303 -22.99 0.90 10.61
C HIS A 303 -23.29 2.07 11.55
N PRO A 304 -22.48 2.29 12.62
CA PRO A 304 -22.56 3.52 13.41
C PRO A 304 -22.48 4.77 12.51
N ARG A 305 -23.23 5.81 12.88
CA ARG A 305 -23.22 7.09 12.13
C ARG A 305 -22.38 8.19 12.77
N THR A 306 -22.04 8.04 14.04
CA THR A 306 -21.14 8.96 14.73
C THR A 306 -19.69 8.58 14.45
N PRO A 307 -18.82 9.53 14.09
CA PRO A 307 -17.41 9.25 13.86
C PRO A 307 -16.79 8.47 15.03
N GLN A 308 -16.08 7.39 14.70
CA GLN A 308 -15.36 6.58 15.68
C GLN A 308 -13.89 6.49 15.32
N SER A 309 -13.08 6.12 16.31
CA SER A 309 -11.70 5.70 16.08
C SER A 309 -11.32 4.65 17.13
N VAL A 310 -10.33 3.81 16.84
CA VAL A 310 -9.82 2.83 17.82
C VAL A 310 -9.46 3.53 19.11
N SER A 311 -8.71 4.64 19.02
CA SER A 311 -8.24 5.35 20.21
C SER A 311 -9.40 5.89 21.06
N GLN A 312 -10.48 6.38 20.46
CA GLN A 312 -11.63 6.97 21.17
C GLN A 312 -12.68 5.94 21.58
N HIS A 313 -12.65 4.72 21.03
CA HIS A 313 -13.65 3.72 21.27
C HIS A 313 -13.73 3.35 22.77
N ALA A 314 -14.95 3.30 23.33
CA ALA A 314 -15.17 3.13 24.76
C ALA A 314 -14.48 1.89 25.33
N ARG A 315 -14.49 0.77 24.57
CA ARG A 315 -13.80 -0.47 24.98
C ARG A 315 -12.29 -0.29 25.09
N ILE A 316 -11.67 0.53 24.25
CA ILE A 316 -10.22 0.79 24.24
C ILE A 316 -9.85 1.77 25.34
N GLN A 317 -10.64 2.82 25.51
CA GLN A 317 -10.45 3.86 26.53
C GLN A 317 -10.38 3.31 27.95
N ILE A 318 -11.13 2.25 28.26
CA ILE A 318 -11.04 1.55 29.56
C ILE A 318 -9.61 1.08 29.82
N TYR A 319 -8.97 0.44 28.84
CA TYR A 319 -7.63 -0.12 28.99
C TYR A 319 -6.53 0.95 28.96
N LEU A 320 -6.70 2.00 28.16
CA LEU A 320 -5.75 3.12 28.12
C LEU A 320 -5.68 3.85 29.47
N LYS A 321 -6.82 3.96 30.17
CA LYS A 321 -6.94 4.59 31.49
C LYS A 321 -6.61 3.67 32.68
N LEU A 322 -6.32 2.39 32.46
CA LEU A 322 -5.94 1.49 33.55
C LEU A 322 -4.75 2.04 34.34
N LYS A 323 -4.83 1.98 35.66
CA LYS A 323 -3.67 2.22 36.53
C LYS A 323 -2.73 1.01 36.43
N GLY A 324 -1.48 1.23 36.07
CA GLY A 324 -0.49 0.15 35.91
C GLY A 324 0.61 0.51 34.92
N THR A 325 1.56 -0.42 34.78
CA THR A 325 2.70 -0.30 33.86
C THR A 325 2.25 -0.38 32.39
N GLN A 326 3.04 0.17 31.48
CA GLN A 326 2.76 0.08 30.04
C GLN A 326 2.67 -1.38 29.55
N LYS A 327 3.47 -2.28 30.15
CA LYS A 327 3.42 -3.72 29.87
C LYS A 327 2.05 -4.33 30.21
N GLN A 328 1.48 -3.96 31.35
CA GLN A 328 0.15 -4.43 31.76
C GLN A 328 -0.95 -3.90 30.82
N LYS A 329 -0.86 -2.63 30.41
CA LYS A 329 -1.78 -2.03 29.44
C LYS A 329 -1.71 -2.75 28.09
N ASN A 330 -0.50 -2.96 27.57
CA ASN A 330 -0.28 -3.64 26.30
C ASN A 330 -0.84 -5.07 26.33
N LYS A 331 -0.60 -5.81 27.42
CA LYS A 331 -1.15 -7.17 27.60
C LYS A 331 -2.68 -7.15 27.61
N ALA A 332 -3.30 -6.17 28.27
CA ALA A 332 -4.76 -6.07 28.31
C ALA A 332 -5.37 -5.73 26.94
N LEU A 333 -4.72 -4.87 26.16
CA LEU A 333 -5.10 -4.56 24.79
C LEU A 333 -4.96 -5.78 23.87
N ASN A 334 -3.88 -6.56 23.98
CA ASN A 334 -3.73 -7.82 23.24
C ASN A 334 -4.82 -8.84 23.62
N ASN A 335 -5.14 -8.98 24.90
CA ASN A 335 -6.23 -9.85 25.33
C ASN A 335 -7.59 -9.40 24.75
N LEU A 336 -7.81 -8.09 24.63
CA LEU A 336 -9.01 -7.55 24.00
C LEU A 336 -9.06 -7.90 22.51
N ALA A 337 -7.94 -7.71 21.79
CA ALA A 337 -7.81 -8.07 20.38
C ALA A 337 -8.14 -9.54 20.14
N SER A 338 -7.49 -10.44 20.90
CA SER A 338 -7.72 -11.89 20.86
C SER A 338 -9.17 -12.26 21.13
N LYS A 339 -9.75 -11.75 22.23
CA LYS A 339 -11.14 -12.07 22.64
C LYS A 339 -12.16 -11.66 21.58
N ASN A 340 -11.90 -10.55 20.88
CA ASN A 340 -12.81 -10.05 19.86
C ASN A 340 -12.41 -10.46 18.45
N LYS A 341 -11.37 -11.29 18.24
CA LYS A 341 -10.84 -11.67 16.92
C LYS A 341 -10.67 -10.47 15.97
N GLN A 342 -10.09 -9.40 16.49
CA GLN A 342 -9.86 -8.16 15.77
C GLN A 342 -8.47 -7.65 16.05
N ALA A 343 -7.77 -7.21 15.02
CA ALA A 343 -6.53 -6.46 15.14
C ALA A 343 -6.82 -4.97 15.11
N PHE A 344 -6.07 -4.16 15.84
CA PHE A 344 -6.16 -2.70 15.79
C PHE A 344 -4.81 -2.05 16.12
N ARG A 345 -4.63 -0.78 15.72
CA ARG A 345 -3.38 -0.04 15.94
C ARG A 345 -3.57 1.13 16.90
N ILE A 346 -2.58 1.33 17.77
CA ILE A 346 -2.47 2.50 18.65
C ILE A 346 -1.01 2.96 18.64
N ASN A 347 -0.78 4.21 18.26
CA ASN A 347 0.56 4.82 18.19
C ASN A 347 1.56 3.98 17.35
N GLY A 348 1.13 3.49 16.19
CA GLY A 348 1.96 2.68 15.28
C GLY A 348 2.23 1.24 15.74
N LYS A 349 1.71 0.82 16.90
CA LYS A 349 1.80 -0.57 17.37
C LYS A 349 0.51 -1.32 17.08
N THR A 350 0.63 -2.50 16.46
CA THR A 350 -0.47 -3.44 16.23
C THR A 350 -0.73 -4.29 17.46
N TYR A 351 -2.01 -4.45 17.80
CA TYR A 351 -2.52 -5.38 18.82
C TYR A 351 -3.43 -6.38 18.11
N ASP A 352 -3.04 -7.64 18.09
CA ASP A 352 -3.74 -8.72 17.38
C ASP A 352 -3.94 -9.98 18.25
N GLY A 353 -3.55 -9.92 19.52
CA GLY A 353 -3.63 -11.05 20.44
C GLY A 353 -2.36 -11.87 20.59
N LYS A 354 -1.30 -11.57 19.82
CA LYS A 354 0.05 -12.10 20.04
C LYS A 354 0.84 -11.14 20.95
N ASN A 355 1.65 -11.68 21.86
CA ASN A 355 2.29 -10.90 22.93
C ASN A 355 3.47 -10.06 22.46
#